data_AF-E4N6A7-F1
#
_entry.id   AF-E4N6A7-F1
#
_cell.length_a   1.000
_cell.length_b   1.000
_cell.length_c   1.000
_cell.angle_alpha   90.00
_cell.angle_beta   90.00
_cell.angle_gamma   90.00
#
_symmetry.space_group_name_H-M   'P 1'
#
loop_
_entity.id
_entity.type
_entity.pdbx_description
1 polymer ?
#
loop_
_entity_poly.entity_id
_entity_poly.type
_entity_poly.pdbx_seq_one_letter_code
_entity_poly.pdbx_strand_id
1 'polypeptide(L)'
;MLLATGARPATGPFAQRVARLVGLWEADGRSDRWLAGGTAFFLLNCWSMTPGRPATPALRDYLAACRTAAGGGPGWDALLRHRINCPGCGVSWSLENIRACTGCSSYTCDDCQEADHRGEFCEVVG
;
A
#
# COMPACT_ATOMS: atom_id res chain seq x y z
N MET A 1 -30.14 6.67 8.27
CA MET A 1 -29.13 7.17 9.22
C MET A 1 -28.57 5.96 9.96
N LEU A 2 -27.53 5.32 9.41
CA LEU A 2 -26.88 4.16 10.00
C LEU A 2 -25.59 4.63 10.67
N LEU A 3 -25.53 4.42 11.98
CA LEU A 3 -24.42 4.78 12.86
C LEU A 3 -23.18 3.99 12.45
N ALA A 4 -22.16 4.69 11.96
CA ALA A 4 -20.83 4.15 11.75
C ALA A 4 -20.20 3.88 13.12
N THR A 5 -20.32 2.64 13.60
CA THR A 5 -19.60 2.16 14.78
C THR A 5 -18.11 2.05 14.46
N GLY A 6 -17.34 3.00 14.97
CA GLY A 6 -15.95 2.81 15.36
C GLY A 6 -14.94 2.61 14.22
N ALA A 7 -14.70 3.65 13.42
CA ALA A 7 -13.43 3.73 12.70
C ALA A 7 -12.30 3.88 13.73
N ARG A 8 -11.63 2.78 14.10
CA ARG A 8 -10.37 2.85 14.86
C ARG A 8 -9.40 3.69 14.04
N PRO A 9 -8.78 4.74 14.61
CA PRO A 9 -7.75 5.47 13.90
C PRO A 9 -6.65 4.48 13.48
N ALA A 10 -6.14 4.64 12.26
CA ALA A 10 -5.04 3.85 11.75
C ALA A 10 -3.79 4.07 12.62
N THR A 11 -3.65 3.26 13.66
CA THR A 11 -2.65 3.46 14.73
C THR A 11 -1.55 2.39 14.69
N GLY A 12 -1.58 1.53 13.68
CA GLY A 12 -0.60 0.45 13.50
C GLY A 12 0.77 0.94 13.01
N PRO A 13 1.80 0.08 13.10
CA PRO A 13 3.18 0.42 12.70
C PRO A 13 3.30 0.96 11.27
N PHE A 14 2.50 0.46 10.34
CA PHE A 14 2.50 0.96 8.96
C PHE A 14 2.02 2.42 8.87
N ALA A 15 0.94 2.77 9.56
CA ALA A 15 0.41 4.14 9.57
C ALA A 15 1.43 5.14 10.15
N GLN A 16 2.16 4.74 11.19
CA GLN A 16 3.23 5.55 11.77
C GLN A 16 4.41 5.74 10.80
N ARG A 17 4.79 4.68 10.06
CA ARG A 17 5.80 4.78 9.00
C ARG A 17 5.36 5.74 7.89
N VAL A 18 4.10 5.66 7.46
CA VAL A 18 3.55 6.57 6.45
C VAL A 18 3.55 8.01 6.95
N ALA A 19 3.05 8.27 8.16
CA ALA A 19 3.03 9.61 8.74
C ALA A 19 4.44 10.21 8.85
N ARG A 20 5.42 9.41 9.27
CA ARG A 20 6.84 9.82 9.31
C ARG A 20 7.37 10.15 7.92
N LEU A 21 7.08 9.31 6.93
CA LEU A 21 7.55 9.50 5.55
C LEU A 21 6.98 10.78 4.93
N VAL A 22 5.67 11.02 5.09
CA VAL A 22 5.00 12.25 4.65
C VAL A 22 5.60 13.47 5.36
N GLY A 23 5.83 13.39 6.67
CA GLY A 23 6.44 14.50 7.42
C GLY A 23 7.87 14.82 6.97
N LEU A 24 8.68 13.80 6.65
CA LEU A 24 10.03 13.99 6.10
C LEU A 24 10.00 14.60 4.70
N TRP A 25 9.06 14.14 3.86
CA TRP A 25 8.84 14.70 2.53
C TRP A 25 8.44 16.18 2.60
N GLU A 26 7.52 16.56 3.48
CA GLU A 26 7.11 17.96 3.66
C GLU A 26 8.23 18.84 4.24
N ALA A 27 8.95 18.35 5.26
CA ALA A 27 10.06 19.07 5.88
C ALA A 27 11.21 19.34 4.90
N ASP A 28 11.33 18.52 3.86
CA ASP A 28 12.35 18.61 2.84
C ASP A 28 11.85 19.24 1.52
N GLY A 29 10.82 20.09 1.61
CA GLY A 29 10.32 20.85 0.46
C GLY A 29 9.68 19.97 -0.62
N ARG A 30 9.13 18.82 -0.24
CA ARG A 30 8.45 17.87 -1.13
C ARG A 30 9.37 17.22 -2.18
N SER A 31 10.64 16.98 -1.82
CA SER A 31 11.64 16.36 -2.70
C SER A 31 11.29 14.92 -3.13
N ASP A 32 11.57 14.59 -4.40
CA ASP A 32 11.33 13.26 -4.99
C ASP A 32 12.08 12.12 -4.29
N ARG A 33 13.18 12.42 -3.58
CA ARG A 33 13.98 11.40 -2.88
C ARG A 33 13.23 10.64 -1.79
N TRP A 34 12.14 11.22 -1.29
CA TRP A 34 11.29 10.61 -0.27
C TRP A 34 10.14 9.82 -0.85
N LEU A 35 9.86 9.92 -2.16
CA LEU A 35 8.71 9.27 -2.77
C LEU A 35 8.87 7.75 -2.73
N ALA A 36 7.80 7.08 -2.34
CA ALA A 36 7.71 5.63 -2.42
C ALA A 36 7.64 5.22 -3.90
N GLY A 37 8.43 4.22 -4.29
CA GLY A 37 8.41 3.63 -5.63
C GLY A 37 8.13 2.13 -5.57
N GLY A 38 7.83 1.54 -6.74
CA GLY A 38 7.68 0.09 -6.90
C GLY A 38 6.69 -0.54 -5.92
N THR A 39 7.10 -1.66 -5.32
CA THR A 39 6.31 -2.43 -4.34
C THR A 39 5.92 -1.61 -3.10
N ALA A 40 6.76 -0.69 -2.65
CA ALA A 40 6.44 0.20 -1.54
C ALA A 40 5.31 1.17 -1.87
N PHE A 41 5.29 1.73 -3.09
CA PHE A 41 4.18 2.54 -3.56
C PHE A 41 2.89 1.73 -3.69
N PHE A 42 2.97 0.51 -4.22
CA PHE A 42 1.83 -0.40 -4.29
C PHE A 42 1.20 -0.65 -2.91
N LEU A 43 2.01 -1.01 -1.91
CA LEU A 43 1.53 -1.23 -0.53
C LEU A 43 0.90 0.02 0.07
N LEU A 44 1.52 1.18 -0.15
CA LEU A 44 0.99 2.46 0.31
C LEU A 44 -0.37 2.78 -0.33
N ASN A 45 -0.50 2.55 -1.63
CA ASN A 45 -1.76 2.77 -2.35
C ASN A 45 -2.86 1.83 -1.82
N CYS A 46 -2.58 0.53 -1.69
CA CYS A 46 -3.48 -0.47 -1.07
C CYS A 46 -3.92 -0.07 0.34
N TRP A 47 -2.96 0.33 1.18
CA TRP A 47 -3.25 0.79 2.54
C TRP A 47 -4.15 2.02 2.55
N SER A 48 -3.89 2.99 1.67
CA SER A 48 -4.67 4.25 1.61
C SER A 48 -6.14 4.04 1.25
N MET A 49 -6.46 2.95 0.54
CA MET A 49 -7.82 2.59 0.14
C MET A 49 -8.57 1.77 1.20
N THR A 50 -7.89 1.32 2.27
CA THR A 50 -8.52 0.53 3.32
C THR A 50 -9.52 1.39 4.12
N PRO A 51 -10.74 0.90 4.43
CA PRO A 51 -11.72 1.64 5.22
C PRO A 51 -11.17 2.10 6.58
N GLY A 52 -11.55 3.31 6.99
CA GLY A 52 -11.15 3.89 8.29
C GLY A 52 -9.72 4.45 8.34
N ARG A 53 -8.99 4.50 7.21
CA ARG A 53 -7.67 5.12 7.14
C ARG A 53 -7.74 6.65 6.99
N PRO A 54 -6.81 7.39 7.61
CA PRO A 54 -6.83 8.85 7.59
C PRO A 54 -6.48 9.38 6.19
N ALA A 55 -7.45 10.02 5.53
CA ALA A 55 -7.24 10.73 4.27
C ALA A 55 -6.87 12.20 4.55
N THR A 56 -5.69 12.47 5.12
CA THR A 56 -5.23 13.85 5.30
C THR A 56 -4.88 14.49 3.94
N PRO A 57 -4.97 15.83 3.80
CA PRO A 57 -4.51 16.51 2.60
C PRO A 57 -3.06 16.18 2.24
N ALA A 58 -2.15 16.20 3.22
CA ALA A 58 -0.73 15.87 3.03
C ALA A 58 -0.52 14.45 2.48
N LEU A 59 -1.28 13.47 2.98
CA LEU A 59 -1.20 12.10 2.46
C LEU A 59 -1.71 12.02 1.01
N ARG A 60 -2.79 12.73 0.67
CA ARG A 60 -3.30 12.76 -0.72
C ARG A 60 -2.30 13.37 -1.68
N ASP A 61 -1.70 14.51 -1.29
CA ASP A 61 -0.65 15.16 -2.08
C ASP A 61 0.55 14.22 -2.27
N TYR A 62 0.96 13.54 -1.21
CA TYR A 62 2.06 12.58 -1.25
C TYR A 62 1.77 11.39 -2.18
N LEU A 63 0.57 10.80 -2.09
CA LEU A 63 0.13 9.72 -2.98
C LEU A 63 0.09 10.17 -4.44
N ALA A 64 -0.38 11.39 -4.71
CA ALA A 64 -0.39 11.96 -6.05
C ALA A 64 1.03 12.16 -6.59
N ALA A 65 1.96 12.66 -5.77
CA ALA A 65 3.36 12.81 -6.14
C ALA A 65 4.02 11.45 -6.45
N CYS A 66 3.80 10.44 -5.59
CA CYS A 66 4.28 9.07 -5.84
C CYS A 66 3.71 8.51 -7.15
N ARG A 67 2.42 8.72 -7.43
CA ARG A 67 1.78 8.28 -8.66
C ARG A 67 2.38 8.95 -9.89
N THR A 68 2.64 10.25 -9.84
CA THR A 68 3.29 10.99 -10.92
C THR A 68 4.71 10.47 -11.16
N ALA A 69 5.51 10.31 -10.10
CA ALA A 69 6.87 9.79 -10.19
C ALA A 69 6.93 8.34 -10.70
N ALA A 70 5.90 7.54 -10.42
CA ALA A 70 5.77 6.19 -10.95
C ALA A 70 5.41 6.14 -12.45
N GLY A 71 5.11 7.27 -13.10
CA GLY A 71 4.70 7.34 -14.51
C GLY A 71 3.18 7.40 -14.71
N GLY A 72 2.42 7.80 -13.69
CA GLY A 72 0.97 7.99 -13.79
C GLY A 72 0.19 6.68 -13.97
N GLY A 73 -0.87 6.71 -14.78
CA GLY A 73 -1.67 5.53 -15.11
C GLY A 73 -0.86 4.40 -15.77
N PRO A 74 -0.11 4.67 -16.86
CA PRO A 74 0.72 3.64 -17.50
C PRO A 74 1.78 3.04 -16.56
N GLY A 75 2.34 3.88 -15.69
CA GLY A 75 3.27 3.44 -14.64
C GLY A 75 2.63 2.50 -13.62
N TRP A 76 1.41 2.83 -13.19
CA TRP A 76 0.61 1.95 -12.33
C TRP A 76 0.31 0.61 -13.00
N ASP A 77 -0.12 0.61 -14.26
CA ASP A 77 -0.42 -0.62 -15.00
C ASP A 77 0.84 -1.49 -15.19
N ALA A 78 1.99 -0.86 -15.44
CA ALA A 78 3.26 -1.56 -15.50
C ALA A 78 3.66 -2.15 -14.14
N LEU A 79 3.40 -1.42 -13.06
CA LEU A 79 3.64 -1.89 -11.70
C LEU A 79 2.75 -3.07 -11.34
N LEU A 80 1.47 -3.06 -11.70
CA LEU A 80 0.55 -4.19 -11.47
C LEU A 80 1.03 -5.50 -12.11
N ARG A 81 1.66 -5.41 -13.28
CA ARG A 81 2.28 -6.55 -13.98
C ARG A 81 3.64 -6.95 -13.43
N HIS A 82 4.26 -6.14 -12.56
CA HIS A 82 5.52 -6.49 -11.90
C HIS A 82 5.34 -7.77 -11.10
N ARG A 83 6.35 -8.65 -11.14
CA ARG A 83 6.27 -9.98 -10.54
C ARG A 83 7.12 -10.08 -9.30
N ILE A 84 6.57 -10.71 -8.28
CA ILE A 84 7.24 -11.03 -7.02
C ILE A 84 7.00 -12.50 -6.68
N ASN A 85 7.90 -13.09 -5.89
CA ASN A 85 7.75 -14.48 -5.48
C ASN A 85 6.97 -14.56 -4.17
N CYS A 86 6.01 -15.48 -4.09
CA CYS A 86 5.36 -15.82 -2.83
C CYS A 86 6.40 -16.43 -1.87
N PRO A 87 6.56 -15.92 -0.63
CA PRO A 87 7.49 -16.48 0.34
C PRO A 87 7.17 -17.92 0.75
N GLY A 88 5.90 -18.33 0.70
CA GLY A 88 5.46 -19.68 1.09
C GLY A 88 5.80 -20.74 0.05
N CYS A 89 5.41 -20.53 -1.22
CA CYS A 89 5.57 -21.53 -2.28
C CYS A 89 6.69 -21.22 -3.29
N GLY A 90 7.29 -20.02 -3.25
CA GLY A 90 8.32 -19.57 -4.20
C GLY A 90 7.79 -19.23 -5.60
N VAL A 91 6.52 -19.51 -5.90
CA VAL A 91 5.91 -19.22 -7.21
C VAL A 91 5.88 -17.71 -7.45
N SER A 92 6.16 -17.32 -8.69
CA SER A 92 6.14 -15.93 -9.13
C SER A 92 4.71 -15.51 -9.49
N TRP A 93 4.27 -14.36 -8.99
CA TRP A 93 2.94 -13.78 -9.22
C TRP A 93 3.08 -12.31 -9.59
N SER A 94 2.21 -11.80 -10.47
CA SER A 94 2.09 -10.35 -10.67
C SER A 94 1.45 -9.67 -9.46
N LEU A 95 1.74 -8.39 -9.23
CA LEU A 95 1.19 -7.62 -8.11
C LEU A 95 -0.34 -7.53 -8.14
N GLU A 96 -0.95 -7.52 -9.32
CA GLU A 96 -2.41 -7.60 -9.48
C GLU A 96 -3.01 -8.96 -9.04
N ASN A 97 -2.21 -10.02 -9.00
CA ASN A 97 -2.65 -11.39 -8.70
C ASN A 97 -2.04 -11.95 -7.40
N ILE A 98 -1.56 -11.09 -6.51
CA ILE A 98 -0.99 -11.51 -5.21
C ILE A 98 -1.56 -10.66 -4.09
N ARG A 99 -1.76 -11.27 -2.92
CA ARG A 99 -2.27 -10.58 -1.74
C ARG A 99 -1.17 -9.80 -1.08
N ALA A 100 -1.49 -8.60 -0.63
CA ALA A 100 -0.58 -7.72 0.08
C ALA A 100 -1.09 -7.44 1.49
N CYS A 101 -0.29 -7.78 2.51
CA CYS A 101 -0.57 -7.41 3.89
C CYS A 101 0.00 -6.02 4.16
N THR A 102 -0.87 -5.04 4.35
CA THR A 102 -0.43 -3.66 4.62
C THR A 102 0.11 -3.49 6.04
N GLY A 103 -0.27 -4.38 6.98
CA GLY A 103 0.28 -4.39 8.34
C GLY A 103 1.73 -4.90 8.41
N CYS A 104 1.98 -6.04 7.78
CA CYS A 104 3.29 -6.72 7.78
C CYS A 104 4.20 -6.29 6.62
N SER A 105 3.67 -5.55 5.64
CA SER A 105 4.38 -5.17 4.42
C SER A 105 4.90 -6.41 3.65
N SER A 106 4.10 -7.47 3.65
CA SER A 106 4.42 -8.76 3.02
C SER A 106 3.45 -9.09 1.89
N TYR A 107 3.83 -10.07 1.08
CA TYR A 107 3.04 -10.58 -0.04
C TYR A 107 2.86 -12.08 0.07
N THR A 108 1.70 -12.60 -0.32
CA THR A 108 1.42 -14.04 -0.34
C THR A 108 0.42 -14.38 -1.44
N CYS A 109 0.54 -15.56 -2.06
CA CYS A 109 -0.52 -16.06 -2.94
C CYS A 109 -1.71 -16.56 -2.12
N ASP A 110 -2.86 -16.71 -2.76
CA ASP A 110 -4.09 -17.17 -2.12
C ASP A 110 -3.90 -18.54 -1.44
N ASP A 111 -3.33 -19.51 -2.16
CA ASP A 111 -3.09 -20.86 -1.62
C ASP A 111 -2.25 -20.85 -0.33
N CYS A 112 -1.22 -20.02 -0.26
CA CYS A 112 -0.36 -19.90 0.92
C CYS A 112 -1.01 -19.07 2.03
N GLN A 113 -1.89 -18.12 1.69
CA GLN A 113 -2.61 -17.34 2.69
C GLN A 113 -3.64 -18.19 3.45
N GLU A 114 -4.40 -19.02 2.74
CA GLU A 114 -5.40 -19.91 3.34
C GLU A 114 -4.75 -20.87 4.35
N ALA A 115 -3.47 -21.20 4.14
CA ALA A 115 -2.69 -22.02 5.05
C ALA A 115 -2.20 -21.27 6.33
N ASP A 116 -2.11 -19.94 6.32
CA ASP A 116 -1.33 -19.16 7.33
C ASP A 116 -2.11 -18.01 8.02
N HIS A 117 -3.46 -18.03 8.00
CA HIS A 117 -4.32 -16.92 8.48
C HIS A 117 -3.81 -16.16 9.74
N ARG A 118 -3.40 -14.89 9.55
CA ARG A 118 -3.55 -13.73 10.47
C ARG A 118 -2.93 -12.44 9.86
N GLY A 119 -3.70 -11.64 9.10
CA GLY A 119 -3.25 -10.34 8.61
C GLY A 119 -4.35 -9.47 7.97
N GLU A 120 -4.18 -8.14 7.97
CA GLU A 120 -5.01 -7.21 7.17
C GLU A 120 -4.51 -7.21 5.72
N PHE A 121 -5.12 -8.04 4.86
CA PHE A 121 -4.77 -8.15 3.44
C PHE A 121 -5.60 -7.20 2.58
N CYS A 122 -4.96 -6.62 1.56
CA CYS A 122 -5.63 -5.91 0.49
C CYS A 122 -5.84 -6.87 -0.68
N GLU A 123 -7.08 -6.91 -1.17
CA GLU A 123 -7.44 -7.52 -2.45
C GLU A 123 -7.41 -6.42 -3.50
N VAL A 124 -6.53 -6.53 -4.51
CA VAL A 124 -6.63 -5.68 -5.69
C VAL A 124 -7.70 -6.27 -6.58
N VAL A 125 -8.89 -5.67 -6.60
CA VAL A 125 -9.93 -6.04 -7.55
C VAL A 125 -9.62 -5.29 -8.85
N GLY A 126 -9.23 -6.03 -9.89
CA GLY A 126 -9.00 -5.53 -11.25
C GLY A 126 -10.28 -5.07 -11.94
#